data_AF-A0A3P7PWL3-F1
#
_entry.id   AF-A0A3P7PWL3-F1
#
_cell.length_a   1.000
_cell.length_b   1.000
_cell.length_c   1.000
_cell.angle_alpha   90.00
_cell.angle_beta   90.00
_cell.angle_gamma   90.00
#
_symmetry.space_group_name_H-M   'P 1'
#
loop_
_entity.id
_entity.type
_entity.pdbx_description
1 polymer ?
#
loop_
_entity_poly.entity_id
_entity_poly.type
_entity_poly.pdbx_seq_one_letter_code
_entity_poly.pdbx_strand_id
1 'polypeptide(L)' 'MLTVSSVTRTVPEGRPSSAFSWFPGYQWTTHRCDSCMEHIGWEFTSNELLPRRFFGLTRGSIRVDYASPSPA' A
#
# COMPACT_ATOMS: atom_id res chain seq x y z
N MET A 1 -10.02 0.24 3.76
CA MET A 1 -8.67 0.43 3.23
C MET A 1 -8.17 1.77 3.72
N LEU A 2 -6.90 1.87 4.11
CA LEU A 2 -6.24 3.13 4.43
C LEU A 2 -5.33 3.53 3.26
N THR A 3 -5.49 4.74 2.73
CA THR A 3 -4.60 5.26 1.68
C THR A 3 -3.44 6.04 2.29
N VAL A 4 -2.22 5.76 1.84
CA VAL A 4 -0.99 6.43 2.29
C VAL A 4 -0.11 6.77 1.10
N SER A 5 0.68 7.83 1.19
CA SER A 5 1.57 8.27 0.11
C SER A 5 2.83 7.41 -0.04
N SER A 6 3.25 6.74 1.02
CA SER A 6 4.46 5.91 1.05
C SER A 6 4.28 4.74 2.01
N VAL A 7 4.91 3.61 1.67
CA VAL A 7 5.08 2.45 2.55
C VAL A 7 6.49 1.89 2.35
N THR A 8 7.12 1.46 3.43
CA THR A 8 8.46 0.86 3.40
C THR A 8 8.39 -0.60 3.82
N ARG A 9 9.40 -1.38 3.45
CA ARG A 9 9.51 -2.82 3.81
C ARG A 9 8.42 -3.68 3.19
N THR A 10 8.14 -3.43 1.93
CA THR A 10 7.12 -4.16 1.17
C THR A 10 7.65 -4.49 -0.22
N VAL A 11 7.15 -5.57 -0.80
CA VAL A 11 7.50 -6.01 -2.15
C VAL A 11 6.26 -6.16 -3.01
N PRO A 12 6.31 -5.74 -4.30
CA PRO A 12 5.22 -5.98 -5.24
C PRO A 12 5.14 -7.46 -5.60
N GLU A 13 3.91 -7.95 -5.80
CA GLU A 13 3.62 -9.28 -6.32
C GLU A 13 2.78 -9.17 -7.59
N GLY A 14 3.27 -9.78 -8.68
CA GLY A 14 2.58 -9.84 -9.96
C GLY A 14 2.74 -8.57 -10.80
N ARG A 15 1.85 -8.41 -11.79
CA ARG A 15 1.84 -7.28 -12.71
C ARG A 15 0.75 -6.27 -12.31
N PRO A 16 0.93 -4.97 -12.58
CA PRO A 16 -0.14 -3.99 -12.42
C PRO A 16 -1.38 -4.36 -13.24
N SER A 17 -2.56 -4.14 -12.66
CA SER A 17 -3.85 -4.43 -13.28
C SER A 17 -4.82 -3.27 -13.10
N SER A 18 -5.56 -2.91 -14.15
CA SER A 18 -6.69 -1.98 -14.07
C SER A 18 -8.02 -2.68 -13.79
N ALA A 19 -8.07 -4.02 -13.86
CA ALA A 19 -9.30 -4.78 -13.71
C ALA A 19 -9.85 -4.61 -12.29
N PHE A 20 -11.12 -4.24 -12.16
CA PHE A 20 -11.80 -4.05 -10.86
C PHE A 20 -11.08 -3.06 -9.91
N SER A 21 -10.34 -2.10 -10.45
CA SER A 21 -9.68 -1.09 -9.63
C SER A 21 -10.70 -0.27 -8.84
N TRP A 22 -10.46 -0.10 -7.54
CA TRP A 22 -11.28 0.76 -6.67
C TRP A 22 -11.03 2.25 -6.90
N PHE A 23 -9.96 2.59 -7.64
CA PHE A 23 -9.62 3.96 -8.00
C PHE A 23 -9.55 4.05 -9.52
N PRO A 24 -10.60 4.55 -10.20
CA PRO A 24 -10.60 4.73 -11.65
C PRO A 24 -9.39 5.54 -12.13
N GLY A 25 -8.77 5.10 -13.22
CA GLY A 25 -7.53 5.71 -13.75
C GLY A 25 -6.23 5.26 -13.07
N TYR A 26 -6.31 4.36 -12.08
CA TYR A 26 -5.17 3.71 -11.45
C TYR A 26 -5.13 2.21 -11.75
N GLN A 27 -3.92 1.69 -11.96
CA GLN A 27 -3.62 0.26 -11.91
C GLN A 27 -3.19 -0.12 -10.51
N TRP A 28 -3.63 -1.27 -10.02
CA TRP A 28 -3.21 -1.83 -8.75
C TRP A 28 -2.20 -2.97 -8.93
N THR A 29 -1.24 -3.05 -8.02
CA THR A 29 -0.31 -4.17 -7.88
C THR A 29 -0.39 -4.67 -6.45
N THR A 30 -0.55 -5.97 -6.24
CA THR A 30 -0.55 -6.58 -4.89
C THR A 30 0.78 -6.29 -4.21
N HIS A 31 0.76 -5.95 -2.92
CA HIS A 31 1.95 -5.76 -2.10
C HIS A 31 1.94 -6.67 -0.88
N ARG A 32 3.13 -7.21 -0.56
CA ARG A 32 3.39 -8.08 0.59
C ARG A 32 4.43 -7.47 1.52
N CYS A 33 4.39 -7.85 2.79
CA CYS A 33 5.46 -7.55 3.74
C CYS A 33 6.76 -8.22 3.31
N ASP A 34 7.88 -7.49 3.32
CA ASP A 34 9.20 -8.03 2.92
C ASP A 34 9.75 -9.10 3.86
N SER A 35 9.23 -9.19 5.09
CA SER A 35 9.71 -10.09 6.12
C SER A 35 8.86 -11.35 6.29
N CYS A 36 7.53 -11.23 6.29
CA CYS A 36 6.63 -12.37 6.50
C CYS A 36 5.91 -12.83 5.23
N MET A 37 6.06 -12.10 4.11
CA MET A 37 5.40 -12.39 2.84
C MET A 37 3.86 -12.40 2.88
N GLU A 38 3.25 -11.91 3.96
CA GLU A 38 1.80 -11.74 4.06
C GLU A 38 1.33 -10.55 3.21
N HIS A 39 0.12 -10.68 2.66
CA HIS A 39 -0.53 -9.62 1.90
C HIS A 39 -0.88 -8.43 2.82
N ILE A 40 -0.41 -7.24 2.45
CA ILE A 40 -0.67 -6.02 3.22
C ILE A 40 -1.64 -5.07 2.53
N GLY A 41 -1.77 -5.16 1.21
CA GLY A 41 -2.57 -4.25 0.40
C GLY A 41 -2.05 -4.14 -1.02
N TRP A 42 -2.17 -2.94 -1.60
CA TRP A 42 -1.87 -2.71 -3.01
C TRP A 42 -1.13 -1.38 -3.22
N GLU A 43 -0.23 -1.34 -4.21
CA GLU A 43 0.27 -0.11 -4.81
C GLU A 43 -0.67 0.32 -5.94
N PHE A 44 -1.06 1.58 -5.97
CA PHE A 44 -1.85 2.17 -7.05
C PHE A 44 -0.97 3.15 -7.83
N THR A 45 -0.86 2.95 -9.14
CA THR A 45 -0.08 3.81 -10.04
C THR A 45 -0.93 4.36 -11.19
N SER A 46 -0.68 5.62 -11.56
CA SER A 46 -1.29 6.27 -12.72
C SER A 46 -0.24 7.09 -13.49
N ASN A 47 -0.32 7.05 -14.82
CA ASN A 47 0.52 7.88 -15.70
C ASN A 47 -0.08 9.26 -15.95
N GLU A 48 -1.39 9.42 -15.73
CA GLU A 48 -2.18 10.60 -16.09
C GLU A 48 -2.62 11.41 -14.87
N LEU A 49 -2.83 10.75 -13.72
CA LEU A 49 -3.40 11.37 -12.54
C LEU A 49 -2.34 11.72 -11.48
N LEU A 50 -2.72 12.65 -10.60
CA LEU A 50 -2.00 12.93 -9.36
C LEU A 50 -2.82 12.42 -8.15
N PRO A 51 -2.17 11.85 -7.13
CA PRO A 51 -0.73 11.50 -7.09
C PRO A 51 -0.39 10.36 -8.07
N ARG A 52 0.80 10.38 -8.70
CA ARG A 52 1.20 9.31 -9.65
C ARG A 52 1.24 7.92 -9.01
N ARG A 53 1.44 7.87 -7.70
CA ARG A 53 1.51 6.66 -6.89
C ARG A 53 0.94 6.92 -5.50
N PHE A 54 0.24 5.94 -4.96
CA PHE A 54 -0.07 5.81 -3.53
C PHE A 54 -0.27 4.33 -3.19
N PHE A 55 -0.46 4.02 -1.91
CA PHE A 55 -0.73 2.65 -1.45
C PHE A 55 -2.07 2.60 -0.72
N GLY A 56 -2.80 1.51 -0.93
CA GLY A 56 -4.00 1.18 -0.18
C GLY A 56 -3.75 -0.04 0.69
N LEU A 57 -3.70 0.14 2.01
CA LEU A 57 -3.44 -0.93 2.97
C LEU A 57 -4.75 -1.52 3.51
N THR A 58 -4.76 -2.84 3.72
CA THR A 58 -5.89 -3.52 4.37
C THR A 58 -5.88 -3.25 5.86
N ARG A 59 -7.05 -3.21 6.51
CA ARG A 59 -7.11 -2.92 7.96
C ARG A 59 -6.44 -4.03 8.79
N GLY A 60 -6.49 -5.28 8.33
CA GLY A 60 -5.93 -6.43 9.05
C GLY A 60 -4.40 -6.50 9.04
N SER A 61 -3.74 -5.82 8.11
CA SER A 61 -2.27 -5.83 7.99
C SER A 61 -1.57 -4.71 8.76
N ILE A 62 -2.32 -3.82 9.41
CA ILE A 62 -1.79 -2.64 10.09
C ILE A 62 -1.93 -2.81 11.60
N ARG A 63 -0.84 -2.54 12.31
CA ARG A 63 -0.85 -2.27 13.75
C ARG A 63 -0.27 -0.88 13.97
N VAL A 64 -0.96 -0.07 14.77
CA VAL A 64 -0.44 1.24 15.17
C VAL A 64 0.56 1.00 16.29
N ASP A 65 1.79 1.42 16.07
CA ASP A 65 2.79 1.50 17.12
C ASP A 65 2.63 2.85 17.83
N TYR A 66 2.15 2.79 19.07
CA TYR A 66 2.14 3.94 19.96
C TYR A 66 3.51 3.97 20.63
N ALA A 67 4.51 4.50 19.92
CA ALA A 67 5.82 4.73 20.52
C ALA A 67 5.60 5.50 21.83
N SER A 68 5.95 4.87 22.94
CA SER A 68 5.92 5.53 24.23
C SER A 68 6.85 6.74 24.13
N PRO A 69 6.43 7.95 24.55
CA PRO A 69 7.35 9.08 24.56
C PRO A 69 8.59 8.67 25.35
N SER A 70 9.76 8.84 24.74
CA SER A 70 11.04 8.66 25.43
C SER A 70 11.00 9.44 26.75
N PRO A 71 11.35 8.84 27.91
CA PRO A 71 11.51 9.64 29.12
C PRO A 71 12.53 10.75 28.85
N ALA A 72 12.18 11.95 29.31
CA ALA A 72 12.99 13.17 29.23
C ALA A 72 14.23 13.11 30.13
#